data_AF-A0A5S5CXG2-F1
#
_entry.id   AF-A0A5S5CXG2-F1
#
_cell.length_a   1.000
_cell.length_b   1.000
_cell.length_c   1.000
_cell.angle_alpha   90.00
_cell.angle_beta   90.00
_cell.angle_gamma   90.00
#
_symmetry.space_group_name_H-M   'P 1'
#
loop_
_entity.id
_entity.type
_entity.pdbx_description
1 polymer ?
#
loop_
_entity_poly.entity_id
_entity_poly.type
_entity_poly.pdbx_seq_one_letter_code
_entity_poly.pdbx_strand_id
1 'polypeptide(L)'
;MQVHAPGGAAVTGGGARTGAAVPEVTAATSLRRMSWHWRLEDPAGSALDPASVGVEVPEEDNQGDAESWLGENWRELLDRGVAAVTLLEGERKVYGPMGLDET
;
A
#
# COMPACT_ATOMS: atom_id res chain seq x y z
N MET A 1 41.35 -60.17 -33.64
CA MET A 1 41.02 -59.21 -34.72
C MET A 1 40.24 -58.06 -34.09
N GLN A 2 40.80 -56.87 -34.21
CA GLN A 2 40.30 -55.58 -33.78
C GLN A 2 39.26 -55.07 -34.80
N VAL A 3 38.16 -54.41 -34.38
CA VAL A 3 37.75 -53.05 -34.84
C VAL A 3 36.41 -52.56 -34.19
N HIS A 4 36.53 -51.46 -33.44
CA HIS A 4 35.73 -50.21 -33.39
C HIS A 4 34.17 -50.16 -33.31
N ALA A 5 33.68 -49.78 -32.11
CA ALA A 5 32.78 -48.68 -31.65
C ALA A 5 32.05 -47.73 -32.66
N PRO A 6 31.23 -46.75 -32.18
CA PRO A 6 30.13 -46.73 -31.20
C PRO A 6 28.87 -45.99 -31.73
N GLY A 7 27.72 -46.07 -31.05
CA GLY A 7 26.60 -45.18 -31.39
C GLY A 7 25.43 -45.22 -30.40
N GLY A 8 25.12 -44.05 -29.84
CA GLY A 8 23.76 -43.73 -29.37
C GLY A 8 23.56 -43.77 -27.86
N ALA A 9 23.93 -42.67 -27.20
CA ALA A 9 23.53 -42.35 -25.84
C ALA A 9 22.06 -41.90 -25.76
N ALA A 10 21.38 -42.25 -24.66
CA ALA A 10 20.29 -41.47 -24.05
C ALA A 10 20.02 -42.03 -22.64
N VAL A 11 20.68 -41.49 -21.61
CA VAL A 11 20.08 -40.58 -20.60
C VAL A 11 18.83 -41.13 -19.91
N THR A 12 18.98 -41.60 -18.67
CA THR A 12 18.05 -41.29 -17.57
C THR A 12 18.79 -41.50 -16.24
N GLY A 13 18.96 -40.42 -15.49
CA GLY A 13 19.70 -40.43 -14.23
C GLY A 13 19.70 -39.06 -13.56
N GLY A 14 18.53 -38.43 -13.50
CA GLY A 14 18.33 -37.17 -12.79
C GLY A 14 18.14 -37.43 -11.31
N GLY A 15 19.23 -37.38 -10.55
CA GLY A 15 19.24 -37.45 -9.10
C GLY A 15 18.39 -36.35 -8.46
N ALA A 16 17.79 -36.73 -7.33
CA ALA A 16 16.96 -35.91 -6.48
C ALA A 16 17.55 -34.52 -6.23
N ARG A 17 16.80 -33.48 -6.58
CA ARG A 17 16.93 -32.16 -5.99
C ARG A 17 15.69 -31.92 -5.15
N THR A 18 15.87 -31.96 -3.83
CA THR A 18 14.98 -31.37 -2.86
C THR A 18 14.85 -29.88 -3.20
N GLY A 19 13.84 -29.54 -3.99
CA GLY A 19 13.42 -28.17 -4.24
C GLY A 19 12.33 -27.83 -3.23
N ALA A 20 12.61 -26.82 -2.41
CA ALA A 20 11.69 -26.28 -1.42
C ALA A 20 10.27 -26.11 -1.98
N ALA A 21 9.29 -26.42 -1.14
CA ALA A 21 7.92 -26.03 -1.37
C ALA A 21 7.88 -24.53 -1.67
N VAL A 22 7.53 -24.17 -2.91
CA VAL A 22 6.99 -22.85 -3.19
C VAL A 22 5.73 -22.75 -2.33
N PRO A 23 5.56 -21.74 -1.47
CA PRO A 23 4.24 -21.49 -0.96
C PRO A 23 3.40 -21.07 -2.18
N GLU A 24 2.43 -21.90 -2.54
CA GLU A 24 1.25 -21.42 -3.26
C GLU A 24 0.68 -20.29 -2.41
N VAL A 25 1.06 -19.06 -2.73
CA VAL A 25 0.26 -17.90 -2.35
C VAL A 25 -1.03 -18.11 -3.11
N THR A 26 -1.98 -18.77 -2.46
CA THR A 26 -3.39 -18.64 -2.82
C THR A 26 -3.64 -17.15 -2.74
N ALA A 27 -3.55 -16.49 -3.90
CA ALA A 27 -4.00 -15.13 -4.08
C ALA A 27 -5.49 -15.20 -3.79
N ALA A 28 -5.84 -15.02 -2.52
CA ALA A 28 -7.14 -14.55 -2.13
C ALA A 28 -7.32 -13.29 -2.97
N THR A 29 -8.17 -13.40 -3.99
CA THR A 29 -8.62 -12.30 -4.81
C THR A 29 -8.80 -11.13 -3.87
N SER A 30 -7.93 -10.13 -4.03
CA SER A 30 -8.05 -8.86 -3.35
C SER A 30 -9.42 -8.33 -3.76
N LEU A 31 -10.43 -8.61 -2.95
CA LEU A 31 -11.50 -7.66 -2.71
C LEU A 31 -10.77 -6.49 -2.06
N ARG A 32 -10.06 -5.71 -2.88
CA ARG A 32 -9.27 -4.58 -2.45
C ARG A 32 -10.31 -3.56 -2.02
N ARG A 33 -10.81 -3.71 -0.79
CA ARG A 33 -11.48 -2.64 -0.08
C ARG A 33 -10.50 -1.47 -0.16
N MET A 34 -10.82 -0.52 -1.02
CA MET A 34 -10.02 0.67 -1.20
C MET A 34 -10.20 1.47 0.08
N SER A 35 -9.21 1.43 0.98
CA SER A 35 -9.21 2.23 2.20
C SER A 35 -8.88 3.68 1.83
N TRP A 36 -9.84 4.58 1.99
CA TRP A 36 -9.68 6.01 1.75
C TRP A 36 -9.38 6.70 3.07
N HIS A 37 -8.28 7.45 3.16
CA HIS A 37 -7.93 8.15 4.39
C HIS A 37 -7.09 9.41 4.13
N TRP A 38 -7.06 10.30 5.12
CA TRP A 38 -6.28 11.53 5.05
C TRP A 38 -4.93 11.38 5.74
N ARG A 39 -3.86 11.71 5.02
CA ARG A 39 -2.57 12.03 5.64
C ARG A 39 -2.58 13.49 6.06
N LEU A 40 -2.28 13.74 7.32
CA LEU A 40 -2.15 15.08 7.89
C LEU A 40 -0.71 15.58 7.69
N GLU A 41 -0.54 16.86 7.43
CA GLU A 41 0.76 17.50 7.21
C GLU A 41 0.89 18.77 8.06
N ASP A 42 2.07 18.98 8.63
CA ASP A 42 2.42 20.17 9.42
C ASP A 42 2.73 21.39 8.51
N PRO A 43 2.94 22.59 9.08
CA PRO A 43 3.32 23.78 8.29
C PRO A 43 4.65 23.66 7.52
N ALA A 44 5.50 22.69 7.87
CA ALA A 44 6.72 22.39 7.14
C ALA A 44 6.51 21.36 6.00
N GLY A 45 5.28 20.87 5.82
CA GLY A 45 4.91 19.85 4.84
C GLY A 45 5.30 18.42 5.24
N SER A 46 5.63 18.19 6.50
CA SER A 46 5.96 16.86 7.02
C SER A 46 4.71 16.12 7.45
N ALA A 47 4.67 14.80 7.21
CA ALA A 47 3.55 13.98 7.64
C ALA A 47 3.45 13.96 9.17
N LEU A 48 2.27 14.27 9.69
CA LEU A 48 1.92 14.19 11.10
C LEU A 48 1.28 12.84 11.40
N ASP A 49 1.66 12.27 12.54
CA ASP A 49 0.92 11.17 13.14
C ASP A 49 -0.38 11.72 13.76
N PRO A 50 -1.58 11.24 13.38
CA PRO A 50 -2.84 11.77 13.92
C PRO A 50 -2.93 11.69 15.45
N ALA A 51 -2.41 10.62 16.06
CA ALA A 51 -2.44 10.48 17.50
C ALA A 51 -1.57 11.54 18.22
N SER A 52 -0.48 12.00 17.60
CA SER A 52 0.36 13.09 18.12
C SER A 52 -0.38 14.43 18.24
N VAL A 53 -1.41 14.65 17.42
CA VAL A 53 -2.30 15.83 17.47
C VAL A 53 -3.66 15.50 18.10
N GLY A 54 -3.81 14.30 18.66
CA GLY A 54 -5.01 13.84 19.35
C GLY A 54 -6.24 13.64 18.44
N VAL A 55 -6.01 13.27 17.19
CA VAL A 55 -7.04 13.05 16.16
C VAL A 55 -7.03 11.57 15.76
N GLU A 56 -8.22 11.02 15.53
CA GLU A 56 -8.40 9.72 14.88
C GLU A 56 -8.89 9.96 13.46
N VAL A 57 -8.11 9.52 12.47
CA VAL A 57 -8.50 9.61 11.05
C VAL A 57 -9.07 8.26 10.63
N PRO A 58 -10.33 8.18 10.20
CA PRO A 58 -10.94 6.92 9.80
C PRO A 58 -10.40 6.43 8.46
N GLU A 59 -10.46 5.11 8.29
CA GLU A 59 -10.34 4.45 6.98
C GLU A 59 -11.73 4.26 6.40
N GLU A 60 -12.04 4.98 5.34
CA GLU A 60 -13.36 4.99 4.70
C GLU A 60 -13.43 4.02 3.52
N ASP A 61 -14.64 3.54 3.21
CA ASP A 61 -14.86 2.60 2.11
C ASP A 61 -14.94 3.30 0.73
N ASN A 62 -15.09 4.63 0.68
CA ASN A 62 -15.07 5.43 -0.55
C ASN A 62 -14.54 6.87 -0.35
N GLN A 63 -14.20 7.51 -1.47
CA GLN A 63 -13.68 8.89 -1.51
C GLN A 63 -14.63 9.92 -0.90
N GLY A 64 -15.94 9.81 -1.18
CA GLY A 64 -16.92 10.79 -0.75
C GLY A 64 -17.12 10.81 0.77
N ASP A 65 -17.05 9.64 1.41
CA ASP A 65 -17.08 9.53 2.87
C ASP A 65 -15.83 10.16 3.49
N ALA A 66 -14.65 9.91 2.91
CA ALA A 66 -13.41 10.56 3.34
C ALA A 66 -13.48 12.09 3.17
N GLU A 67 -14.00 12.58 2.05
CA GLU A 67 -14.19 14.02 1.80
C GLU A 67 -15.20 14.63 2.77
N SER A 68 -16.27 13.91 3.11
CA SER A 68 -17.26 14.33 4.10
C SER A 68 -16.63 14.49 5.48
N TRP A 69 -15.84 13.51 5.93
CA TRP A 69 -15.11 13.60 7.20
C TRP A 69 -14.19 14.84 7.24
N LEU A 70 -13.45 15.13 6.16
CA LEU A 70 -12.60 16.32 6.13
C LEU A 70 -13.43 17.60 6.24
N GLY A 71 -14.55 17.69 5.52
CA GLY A 71 -15.47 18.82 5.56
C GLY A 71 -16.03 19.10 6.96
N GLU A 72 -16.18 18.07 7.78
CA GLU A 72 -16.65 18.19 9.18
C GLU A 72 -15.51 18.54 10.15
N ASN A 73 -14.28 18.06 9.90
CA ASN A 73 -13.19 18.10 10.88
C ASN A 73 -12.10 19.16 10.59
N TRP A 74 -12.08 19.80 9.40
CA TRP A 74 -10.95 20.65 8.98
C TRP A 74 -10.60 21.80 9.94
N ARG A 75 -11.58 22.43 10.59
CA ARG A 75 -11.32 23.51 11.56
C ARG A 75 -10.59 23.01 12.79
N GLU A 76 -11.03 21.86 13.31
CA GLU A 76 -10.39 21.22 14.45
C GLU A 76 -8.97 20.76 14.10
N LEU A 77 -8.76 20.25 12.88
CA LEU A 77 -7.42 19.91 12.38
C LEU A 77 -6.52 21.15 12.33
N LEU A 78 -7.03 22.27 11.81
CA LEU A 78 -6.31 23.54 11.75
C LEU A 78 -5.94 24.05 13.16
N ASP A 79 -6.90 24.04 14.10
CA ASP A 79 -6.69 24.43 15.51
C ASP A 79 -5.63 23.55 16.20
N ARG A 80 -5.48 22.31 15.77
CA ARG A 80 -4.49 21.34 16.27
C ARG A 80 -3.14 21.43 15.55
N GLY A 81 -2.97 22.37 14.62
CA GLY A 81 -1.71 22.65 13.93
C GLY A 81 -1.49 21.85 12.64
N VAL A 82 -2.51 21.18 12.11
CA VAL A 82 -2.46 20.61 10.76
C VAL A 82 -2.59 21.73 9.74
N ALA A 83 -1.62 21.85 8.85
CA ALA A 83 -1.61 22.90 7.82
C ALA A 83 -2.17 22.41 6.48
N ALA A 84 -1.95 21.14 6.16
CA ALA A 84 -2.40 20.56 4.91
C ALA A 84 -2.82 19.10 5.07
N VAL A 85 -3.60 18.62 4.11
CA VAL A 85 -4.04 17.23 4.04
C VAL A 85 -3.85 16.65 2.64
N THR A 86 -3.56 15.36 2.58
CA THR A 86 -3.41 14.59 1.33
C THR A 86 -4.34 13.37 1.39
N LEU A 87 -5.20 13.19 0.40
CA LEU A 87 -6.09 12.04 0.31
C LEU A 87 -5.34 10.84 -0.27
N LEU A 88 -5.43 9.71 0.40
CA LEU A 88 -4.83 8.45 -0.02
C LEU A 88 -5.90 7.38 -0.28
N GLU A 89 -5.69 6.56 -1.31
CA GLU A 89 -6.40 5.29 -1.56
C GLU A 89 -5.41 4.14 -1.28
N GLY A 90 -5.45 3.61 -0.05
CA GLY A 90 -4.39 2.80 0.52
C GLY A 90 -3.09 3.61 0.54
N GLU A 91 -2.10 3.19 -0.24
CA GLU A 91 -0.81 3.89 -0.33
C GLU A 91 -0.76 4.90 -1.49
N ARG A 92 -1.79 4.94 -2.34
CA ARG A 92 -1.79 5.80 -3.54
C ARG A 92 -2.29 7.19 -3.17
N LYS A 93 -1.48 8.22 -3.45
CA LYS A 93 -1.95 9.61 -3.40
C LYS A 93 -2.98 9.89 -4.49
N VAL A 94 -4.16 10.35 -4.10
CA VAL A 94 -5.27 10.71 -4.99
C VAL A 94 -5.40 12.22 -5.13
N TYR A 95 -5.31 12.95 -4.01
CA TYR A 95 -5.50 14.40 -3.98
C TYR A 95 -4.58 15.09 -2.96
N GLY A 96 -4.23 16.35 -3.21
CA GLY A 96 -3.44 17.20 -2.31
C GLY A 96 -1.96 17.40 -2.67
N PRO A 97 -1.15 18.04 -1.80
CA PRO A 97 -1.57 18.58 -0.51
C PRO A 97 -2.54 19.74 -0.70
N MET A 98 -3.59 19.79 0.11
CA MET A 98 -4.56 20.88 0.16
C MET A 98 -4.38 21.60 1.51
N GLY A 99 -4.19 22.91 1.48
CA GLY A 99 -4.11 23.73 2.69
C GLY A 99 -5.48 23.79 3.39
N LEU A 100 -5.47 23.81 4.72
CA LEU A 100 -6.67 23.96 5.55
C LEU A 100 -6.94 25.43 5.95
N ASP A 101 -6.18 26.38 5.42
CA ASP A 101 -6.29 27.79 5.79
C ASP A 101 -7.66 28.40 5.43
N GLU A 102 -8.21 29.18 6.37
CA GLU A 102 -9.35 30.05 6.12
C GLU A 102 -8.88 31.23 5.28
N THR A 103 -8.96 31.11 3.95
CA THR A 103 -8.60 32.22 3.04
C THR A 103 -9.38 33.51 3.32
#